data_AF-A0A419I197-F1
#
_entry.id   AF-A0A419I197-F1
#
_cell.length_a   1.000
_cell.length_b   1.000
_cell.length_c   1.000
_cell.angle_alpha   90.00
_cell.angle_beta   90.00
_cell.angle_gamma   90.00
#
_symmetry.space_group_name_H-M   'P 1'
#
loop_
_entity.id
_entity.type
_entity.pdbx_description
1 polymer ?
#
loop_
_entity_poly.entity_id
_entity_poly.type
_entity_poly.pdbx_seq_one_letter_code
_entity_poly.pdbx_strand_id
1 'polypeptide(L)'
;MTAPRTLPIRVDPIPGEALDSWLAALAYRLHVPLGELLPAIGLPNPRLESSFSGLTAEIRRERTVQLRPNEITALAIATGQDPAVIESTILIRYDGRALSINPTTHQVRKHRVWGRHSGSRYCPACLAETSGRWQLAWRLG
;
A
#
# COMPACT_ATOMS: atom_id res chain seq x y z
N MET A 1 -5.69 -18.58 12.81
CA MET A 1 -5.90 -17.18 12.39
C MET A 1 -7.34 -17.03 11.95
N THR A 2 -8.12 -16.17 12.60
CA THR A 2 -9.52 -15.94 12.26
C THR A 2 -9.62 -15.26 10.89
N ALA A 3 -10.51 -15.73 10.01
CA ALA A 3 -10.74 -15.09 8.72
C ALA A 3 -11.15 -13.62 8.91
N PRO A 4 -10.60 -12.68 8.12
CA PRO A 4 -10.95 -11.28 8.25
C PRO A 4 -12.45 -11.10 7.96
N ARG A 5 -13.13 -10.37 8.83
CA ARG A 5 -14.53 -9.98 8.59
C ARG A 5 -14.56 -8.73 7.73
N THR A 6 -15.56 -8.63 6.87
CA THR A 6 -15.75 -7.43 6.06
C THR A 6 -16.08 -6.23 6.95
N LEU A 7 -15.39 -5.12 6.71
CA LEU A 7 -15.56 -3.88 7.44
C LEU A 7 -16.96 -3.29 7.16
N PRO A 8 -17.65 -2.78 8.20
CA PRO A 8 -18.98 -2.19 8.06
C PRO A 8 -18.94 -0.82 7.38
N ILE A 9 -17.82 -0.08 7.53
CA ILE A 9 -17.58 1.18 6.84
C ILE A 9 -16.44 0.96 5.85
N ARG A 10 -16.67 1.35 4.60
CA ARG A 10 -15.73 1.17 3.49
C ARG A 10 -15.37 2.50 2.88
N VAL A 11 -14.19 2.53 2.29
CA VAL A 11 -13.68 3.63 1.48
C VAL A 11 -13.08 2.97 0.26
N ASP A 12 -13.59 3.28 -0.92
CA ASP A 12 -13.03 2.76 -2.15
C ASP A 12 -11.72 3.51 -2.46
N PRO A 13 -10.70 2.82 -3.01
CA PRO A 13 -9.54 3.50 -3.55
C PRO A 13 -9.93 4.30 -4.79
N ILE A 14 -9.30 5.44 -5.01
CA ILE A 14 -9.48 6.21 -6.24
C ILE A 14 -8.54 5.69 -7.36
N PRO A 15 -8.85 5.95 -8.64
CA PRO A 15 -7.96 5.56 -9.73
C PRO A 15 -6.55 6.13 -9.54
N GLY A 16 -5.55 5.24 -9.58
CA GLY A 16 -4.14 5.63 -9.43
C GLY A 16 -3.69 5.90 -7.99
N GLU A 17 -4.52 5.69 -6.97
CA GLU A 17 -4.14 5.84 -5.57
C GLU A 17 -3.07 4.82 -5.15
N ALA A 18 -2.11 5.24 -4.33
CA ALA A 18 -1.17 4.33 -3.70
C ALA A 18 -1.81 3.56 -2.53
N LEU A 19 -1.40 2.30 -2.32
CA LEU A 19 -1.93 1.45 -1.25
C LEU A 19 -1.85 2.14 0.13
N ASP A 20 -0.72 2.76 0.45
CA ASP A 20 -0.53 3.43 1.74
C ASP A 20 -1.42 4.67 1.93
N SER A 21 -1.74 5.38 0.85
CA SER A 21 -2.74 6.45 0.86
C SER A 21 -4.14 5.90 1.15
N TRP A 22 -4.54 4.86 0.43
CA TRP A 22 -5.87 4.28 0.58
C TRP A 22 -6.09 3.74 1.99
N LEU A 23 -5.10 3.00 2.52
CA LEU A 23 -5.15 2.48 3.88
C LEU A 23 -5.16 3.59 4.93
N ALA A 24 -4.42 4.69 4.72
CA ALA A 24 -4.45 5.85 5.61
C ALA A 24 -5.83 6.52 5.62
N ALA A 25 -6.48 6.64 4.48
CA ALA A 25 -7.82 7.22 4.40
C ALA A 25 -8.90 6.30 4.98
N LEU A 26 -8.76 4.99 4.84
CA LEU A 26 -9.64 4.01 5.50
C LEU A 26 -9.49 4.09 7.03
N ALA A 27 -8.25 4.15 7.53
CA ALA A 27 -7.96 4.33 8.95
C ALA A 27 -8.53 5.65 9.49
N TYR A 28 -8.37 6.75 8.75
CA TYR A 28 -8.95 8.04 9.07
C TYR A 28 -10.48 7.98 9.14
N ARG A 29 -11.14 7.36 8.15
CA ARG A 29 -12.60 7.22 8.12
C ARG A 29 -13.15 6.43 9.31
N LEU A 30 -12.42 5.39 9.71
CA LEU A 30 -12.75 4.51 10.82
C LEU A 30 -12.34 5.08 12.20
N HIS A 31 -11.60 6.19 12.22
CA HIS A 31 -11.04 6.79 13.44
C HIS A 31 -10.15 5.81 14.24
N VAL A 32 -9.36 5.00 13.53
CA VAL A 32 -8.43 4.04 14.16
C VAL A 32 -6.99 4.31 13.74
N PRO A 33 -6.00 4.02 14.59
CA PRO A 33 -4.61 4.03 14.17
C PRO A 33 -4.38 3.01 13.04
N LEU A 34 -3.64 3.41 12.00
CA LEU A 34 -3.34 2.52 10.87
C LEU A 34 -2.70 1.19 11.32
N GLY A 35 -1.81 1.23 12.33
CA GLY A 35 -1.19 0.02 12.88
C GLY A 35 -2.16 -0.99 13.50
N GLU A 36 -3.31 -0.53 14.00
CA GLU A 36 -4.38 -1.37 14.55
C GLU A 36 -5.34 -1.85 13.45
N LEU A 37 -5.55 -1.04 12.41
CA LEU A 37 -6.35 -1.42 11.25
C LEU A 37 -5.72 -2.58 10.49
N LEU A 38 -4.39 -2.55 10.26
CA LEU A 38 -3.69 -3.51 9.40
C LEU A 38 -4.01 -4.98 9.77
N PRO A 39 -3.86 -5.43 11.04
CA PRO A 39 -4.22 -6.81 11.41
C PRO A 39 -5.68 -7.17 11.14
N ALA A 40 -6.60 -6.23 11.33
CA ALA A 40 -8.03 -6.45 11.14
C ALA A 40 -8.39 -6.71 9.67
N ILE A 41 -7.61 -6.14 8.74
CA ILE A 41 -7.75 -6.36 7.29
C ILE A 41 -6.80 -7.42 6.74
N GLY A 42 -6.17 -8.21 7.63
CA GLY A 42 -5.28 -9.32 7.28
C GLY A 42 -3.90 -8.90 6.76
N LEU A 43 -3.49 -7.67 7.05
CA LEU A 43 -2.12 -7.20 6.84
C LEU A 43 -1.37 -7.23 8.17
N PRO A 44 -0.19 -7.86 8.28
CA PRO A 44 0.51 -7.91 9.55
C PRO A 44 0.87 -6.52 10.09
N ASN A 45 0.85 -6.30 11.41
CA ASN A 45 1.29 -5.03 11.99
C ASN A 45 2.83 -4.95 11.97
N PRO A 46 3.45 -4.01 11.22
CA PRO A 46 4.90 -3.90 11.13
C PRO A 46 5.57 -3.69 12.50
N ARG A 47 4.88 -3.03 13.46
CA ARG A 47 5.41 -2.77 14.81
C ARG A 47 5.50 -4.03 15.67
N LEU A 48 4.64 -5.02 15.42
CA LEU A 48 4.66 -6.30 16.13
C LEU A 48 5.62 -7.30 15.48
N GLU A 49 5.90 -7.14 14.18
CA GLU A 49 6.86 -7.97 13.45
C GLU A 49 8.32 -7.51 13.64
N SER A 50 8.56 -6.28 14.07
CA SER A 50 9.92 -5.76 14.24
C SER A 50 10.14 -4.99 15.54
N SER A 51 10.97 -5.54 16.43
CA SER A 51 11.50 -4.83 17.61
C SER A 51 12.44 -3.66 17.27
N PHE A 52 12.74 -3.44 15.98
CA PHE A 52 13.59 -2.36 15.47
C PHE A 52 12.81 -1.38 14.60
N SER A 53 12.76 -0.11 15.02
CA SER A 53 12.05 1.02 14.38
C SER A 53 12.23 1.12 12.85
N GLY A 54 13.44 0.84 12.33
CA GLY A 54 13.75 0.94 10.89
C GLY A 54 13.04 -0.10 10.01
N LEU A 55 12.81 -1.31 10.51
CA LEU A 55 12.21 -2.41 9.76
C LEU A 55 10.70 -2.15 9.49
N THR A 56 10.03 -1.36 10.35
CA THR A 56 8.63 -0.96 10.13
C THR A 56 8.44 -0.10 8.87
N ALA A 57 9.44 0.72 8.52
CA ALA A 57 9.40 1.57 7.34
C ALA A 57 9.69 0.76 6.07
N GLU A 58 10.55 -0.25 6.16
CA GLU A 58 10.85 -1.16 5.06
C GLU A 58 9.67 -2.08 4.73
N ILE A 59 9.00 -2.66 5.74
CA ILE A 59 7.78 -3.47 5.54
C ILE A 59 6.66 -2.63 4.92
N ARG A 60 6.49 -1.36 5.33
CA ARG A 60 5.53 -0.44 4.69
C ARG A 60 5.88 -0.16 3.22
N ARG A 61 7.17 -0.02 2.90
CA ARG A 61 7.64 0.17 1.53
C ARG A 61 7.41 -1.08 0.69
N GLU A 62 7.74 -2.27 1.22
CA GLU A 62 7.53 -3.56 0.56
C GLU A 62 6.06 -3.73 0.15
N ARG A 63 5.10 -3.42 1.03
CA ARG A 63 3.67 -3.56 0.71
C ARG A 63 3.16 -2.56 -0.33
N THR A 64 3.77 -1.37 -0.41
CA THR A 64 3.49 -0.44 -1.51
C THR A 64 4.06 -0.97 -2.84
N VAL A 65 5.08 -1.84 -2.77
CA VAL A 65 5.65 -2.49 -3.96
C VAL A 65 4.80 -3.67 -4.39
N GLN A 66 4.53 -4.61 -3.48
CA GLN A 66 3.84 -5.86 -3.77
C GLN A 66 3.15 -6.39 -2.51
N LEU A 67 1.99 -7.02 -2.69
CA LEU A 67 1.32 -7.82 -1.66
C LEU A 67 1.44 -9.30 -2.00
N ARG A 68 1.49 -10.16 -0.98
CA ARG A 68 1.39 -11.60 -1.18
C ARG A 68 -0.03 -11.99 -1.58
N PRO A 69 -0.25 -13.11 -2.30
CA PRO A 69 -1.59 -13.53 -2.72
C PRO A 69 -2.58 -13.68 -1.56
N ASN A 70 -2.13 -14.17 -0.40
CA ASN A 70 -2.97 -14.28 0.80
C ASN A 70 -3.33 -12.92 1.40
N GLU A 71 -2.44 -11.92 1.31
CA GLU A 71 -2.72 -10.54 1.74
C GLU A 71 -3.73 -9.87 0.81
N ILE A 72 -3.64 -10.08 -0.50
CA ILE A 72 -4.63 -9.58 -1.47
C ILE A 72 -6.01 -10.17 -1.16
N THR A 73 -6.10 -11.50 -1.00
CA THR A 73 -7.37 -12.17 -0.67
C THR A 73 -7.95 -11.67 0.65
N ALA A 74 -7.13 -11.56 1.69
CA ALA A 74 -7.58 -11.07 2.99
C ALA A 74 -8.09 -9.62 2.92
N LEU A 75 -7.34 -8.76 2.22
CA LEU A 75 -7.69 -7.36 2.03
C LEU A 75 -8.97 -7.20 1.20
N ALA A 76 -9.12 -7.99 0.13
CA ALA A 76 -10.33 -8.04 -0.69
C ALA A 76 -11.56 -8.41 0.14
N ILE A 77 -11.47 -9.47 0.95
CA ILE A 77 -12.57 -9.89 1.84
C ILE A 77 -12.88 -8.80 2.88
N ALA A 78 -11.85 -8.23 3.52
CA ALA A 78 -12.01 -7.25 4.58
C ALA A 78 -12.61 -5.94 4.07
N THR A 79 -12.24 -5.50 2.88
CA THR A 79 -12.64 -4.20 2.32
C THR A 79 -13.78 -4.30 1.32
N GLY A 80 -14.12 -5.52 0.88
CA GLY A 80 -15.09 -5.77 -0.18
C GLY A 80 -14.63 -5.30 -1.56
N GLN A 81 -13.33 -5.12 -1.76
CA GLN A 81 -12.74 -4.70 -3.04
C GLN A 81 -12.41 -5.89 -3.92
N ASP A 82 -12.44 -5.66 -5.24
CA ASP A 82 -11.92 -6.61 -6.21
C ASP A 82 -10.38 -6.72 -6.09
N PRO A 83 -9.79 -7.93 -6.12
CA PRO A 83 -8.34 -8.11 -6.15
C PRO A 83 -7.62 -7.25 -7.20
N ALA A 84 -8.18 -7.08 -8.40
CA ALA A 84 -7.59 -6.27 -9.47
C ALA A 84 -7.54 -4.77 -9.11
N VAL A 85 -8.52 -4.29 -8.33
CA VAL A 85 -8.51 -2.91 -7.81
C VAL A 85 -7.38 -2.76 -6.79
N ILE A 86 -7.19 -3.73 -5.89
CA ILE A 86 -6.08 -3.73 -4.93
C ILE A 86 -4.73 -3.72 -5.66
N GLU A 87 -4.57 -4.57 -6.67
CA GLU A 87 -3.36 -4.64 -7.50
C GLU A 87 -3.06 -3.32 -8.23
N SER A 88 -4.09 -2.53 -8.55
CA SER A 88 -3.92 -1.21 -9.16
C SER A 88 -3.25 -0.19 -8.23
N THR A 89 -3.24 -0.45 -6.91
CA THR A 89 -2.70 0.44 -5.88
C THR A 89 -1.25 0.15 -5.48
N ILE A 90 -0.63 -0.88 -6.05
CA ILE A 90 0.74 -1.33 -5.72
C ILE A 90 1.68 -1.25 -6.94
N LEU A 91 2.98 -1.07 -6.69
CA LEU A 91 3.94 -0.77 -7.76
C LEU A 91 4.27 -1.93 -8.69
N ILE A 92 3.96 -3.18 -8.32
CA ILE A 92 4.23 -4.37 -9.14
C ILE A 92 3.66 -4.25 -10.56
N ARG A 93 2.57 -3.50 -10.75
CA ARG A 93 1.98 -3.20 -12.08
C ARG A 93 2.91 -2.41 -13.03
N TYR A 94 3.93 -1.76 -12.49
CA TYR A 94 4.96 -1.04 -13.24
C TYR A 94 6.20 -1.89 -13.51
N ASP A 95 6.27 -3.13 -13.00
CA ASP A 95 7.42 -4.00 -13.25
C ASP A 95 7.59 -4.29 -14.74
N GLY A 96 8.84 -4.27 -15.20
CA GLY A 96 9.19 -4.43 -16.61
C GLY A 96 8.80 -3.27 -17.53
N ARG A 97 8.08 -2.25 -17.04
CA ARG A 97 7.68 -1.06 -17.81
C ARG A 97 8.37 0.21 -17.31
N ALA A 98 8.10 0.57 -16.06
CA ALA A 98 8.61 1.79 -15.43
C ALA A 98 9.43 1.51 -14.17
N LEU A 99 9.42 0.28 -13.65
CA LEU A 99 10.27 -0.17 -12.56
C LEU A 99 10.86 -1.55 -12.89
N SER A 100 11.87 -1.94 -12.13
CA SER A 100 12.31 -3.32 -12.05
C SER A 100 12.27 -3.78 -10.60
N ILE A 101 11.51 -4.81 -10.30
CA ILE A 101 11.35 -5.35 -8.95
C ILE A 101 12.16 -6.65 -8.83
N ASN A 102 12.81 -6.83 -7.69
CA ASN A 102 13.53 -8.06 -7.40
C ASN A 102 12.51 -9.17 -7.03
N PRO A 103 12.46 -10.30 -7.75
CA PRO A 103 11.48 -11.35 -7.49
C PRO A 103 11.70 -12.07 -6.15
N THR A 104 12.90 -11.97 -5.56
CA THR A 104 13.24 -12.63 -4.30
C THR A 104 13.00 -11.71 -3.10
N THR A 105 13.35 -10.43 -3.22
CA THR A 105 13.25 -9.49 -2.10
C THR A 105 12.02 -8.58 -2.16
N HIS A 106 11.25 -8.63 -3.27
CA HIS A 106 10.12 -7.74 -3.56
C HIS A 106 10.47 -6.24 -3.44
N GLN A 107 11.74 -5.89 -3.59
CA GLN A 107 12.21 -4.52 -3.55
C GLN A 107 12.40 -3.97 -4.97
N VAL A 108 12.07 -2.69 -5.15
CA VAL A 108 12.40 -1.94 -6.35
C VAL A 108 13.92 -1.81 -6.49
N ARG A 109 14.45 -2.13 -7.67
CA ARG A 109 15.87 -1.97 -8.00
C ARG A 109 16.18 -0.48 -8.17
N LYS A 110 16.74 0.11 -7.11
CA LYS A 110 17.00 1.56 -6.92
C LYS A 110 17.93 2.23 -7.94
N HIS A 111 18.63 1.47 -8.78
CA HIS A 111 19.57 1.99 -9.78
C HIS A 111 19.13 1.68 -11.23
N ARG A 112 17.89 1.24 -11.41
CA ARG A 112 17.27 1.03 -12.71
C ARG A 112 15.98 1.82 -12.79
N VAL A 113 15.72 2.38 -13.97
CA VAL A 113 14.43 2.88 -14.49
C VAL A 113 13.49 3.37 -13.38
N TRP A 114 13.52 4.68 -13.09
CA TRP A 114 12.64 5.38 -12.12
C TRP A 114 12.61 4.82 -10.67
N GLY A 115 13.45 3.84 -10.33
CA GLY A 115 13.59 3.34 -8.96
C GLY A 115 14.30 4.34 -8.08
N ARG A 116 13.64 4.87 -7.03
CA ARG A 116 14.26 5.76 -6.03
C ARG A 116 14.55 5.05 -4.71
N HIS A 117 15.58 5.54 -4.02
CA HIS A 117 16.01 5.02 -2.71
C HIS A 117 15.09 5.47 -1.56
N SER A 118 14.56 6.69 -1.62
CA SER A 118 13.71 7.26 -0.57
C SER A 118 12.88 8.43 -1.07
N GLY A 119 11.76 8.66 -0.39
CA GLY A 119 10.83 9.74 -0.69
C GLY A 119 10.01 9.51 -1.96
N SER A 120 9.04 10.40 -2.16
CA SER A 120 8.25 10.51 -3.38
C SER A 120 8.21 11.98 -3.77
N ARG A 121 8.20 12.27 -5.08
CA ARG A 121 7.76 13.60 -5.53
C ARG A 121 6.26 13.70 -5.31
N TYR A 122 5.71 14.90 -5.16
CA TYR A 122 4.25 15.06 -5.14
C TYR A 122 3.86 16.40 -5.75
N CYS A 123 2.62 16.51 -6.22
CA CYS A 123 2.05 17.76 -6.70
C CYS A 123 1.07 18.30 -5.64
N PRO A 124 1.29 19.49 -5.07
CA PRO A 124 0.39 20.08 -4.09
C PRO A 124 -1.03 20.32 -4.63
N ALA A 125 -1.15 20.78 -5.89
CA ALA A 125 -2.44 21.02 -6.52
C ALA A 125 -3.23 19.72 -6.71
N CYS A 126 -2.61 18.69 -7.29
CA CYS A 126 -3.24 17.39 -7.45
C CYS A 126 -3.60 16.75 -6.10
N LEU A 127 -2.77 16.97 -5.06
CA LEU A 127 -3.07 16.48 -3.71
C LEU A 127 -4.34 17.14 -3.16
N ALA A 128 -4.53 18.44 -3.39
CA ALA A 128 -5.75 19.14 -3.00
C ALA A 128 -6.96 18.63 -3.81
N GLU A 129 -6.82 18.49 -5.13
CA GLU A 129 -7.87 18.00 -6.03
C GLU A 129 -8.35 16.60 -5.65
N THR A 130 -7.45 15.71 -5.24
CA THR A 130 -7.80 14.35 -4.83
C THR A 130 -8.24 14.25 -3.38
N SER A 131 -8.45 15.37 -2.66
CA SER A 131 -8.79 15.35 -1.23
C SER A 131 -7.74 14.63 -0.37
N GLY A 132 -6.46 14.85 -0.66
CA GLY A 132 -5.34 14.32 0.12
C GLY A 132 -4.86 12.93 -0.29
N ARG A 133 -5.31 12.39 -1.43
CA ARG A 133 -5.02 11.02 -1.87
C ARG A 133 -3.71 10.94 -2.65
N TRP A 134 -2.72 10.25 -2.10
CA TRP A 134 -1.40 10.14 -2.71
C TRP A 134 -1.44 9.19 -3.90
N GLN A 135 -0.87 9.64 -5.01
CA GLN A 135 -0.87 8.88 -6.25
C GLN A 135 0.27 7.86 -6.27
N LEU A 136 0.00 6.67 -6.81
CA LEU A 136 0.98 5.60 -6.98
C LEU A 136 2.12 6.02 -7.90
N ALA A 137 1.81 6.75 -8.97
CA ALA A 137 2.80 7.23 -9.95
C ALA A 137 3.88 8.13 -9.31
N TRP A 138 3.57 8.79 -8.18
CA TRP A 138 4.52 9.62 -7.45
C TRP A 138 5.69 8.81 -6.84
N ARG A 139 5.57 7.49 -6.75
CA ARG A 139 6.62 6.57 -6.31
C ARG A 139 7.63 6.22 -7.40
N LEU A 140 7.30 6.50 -8.66
CA LEU A 140 8.25 6.47 -9.78
C LEU A 140 9.21 7.68 -9.71
N GLY A 141 8.91 8.59 -8.80
CA GLY A 141 9.78 9.65 -8.36
C GLY A 141 9.94 10.73 -9.38
#